data_AF-A0A453ANV9-F1
#
_entry.id   AF-A0A453ANV9-F1
#
_cell.length_a   1.000
_cell.length_b   1.000
_cell.length_c   1.000
_cell.angle_alpha   90.00
_cell.angle_beta   90.00
_cell.angle_gamma   90.00
#
_symmetry.space_group_name_H-M   'P 1'
#
loop_
_entity.id
_entity.type
_entity.pdbx_description
1 polymer ?
#
loop_
_entity_poly.entity_id
_entity_poly.type
_entity_poly.pdbx_seq_one_letter_code
_entity_poly.pdbx_strand_id
1 'polypeptide(L)'
;EPPEIAGDPDTVREGRAEIFADKSNSVFFNKAQVNNRDLSIAVLRWFVLKRQEEHDAQLKGRRADIPPEQHADGLDPATTGSEDTALRKESSLKAPKVLEALAASGLRAIRYALEVDGIGEVIALDNNEVAIESCKRNIYHNGILASSKVVPHLADARIYMLTHPKEFDVVDLDPYGSPAAFLDSAVQCVADGGILMCSATDMAVLAGGNAEVCFSKYGSYPVRGKYRHEMALRILLACMESHAIRHKRYIVPVISVHMDFYIRVFVS
;
A
#
# COMPACT_ATOMS: atom_id res chain seq x y z
N GLU A 1 -20.46 -43.18 14.98
CA GLU A 1 -20.07 -42.76 13.63
C GLU A 1 -19.18 -41.53 13.75
N PRO A 2 -18.12 -41.38 12.93
CA PRO A 2 -17.46 -40.09 12.85
C PRO A 2 -18.42 -39.10 12.18
N PRO A 3 -18.46 -37.83 12.63
CA PRO A 3 -19.32 -36.82 12.02
C PRO A 3 -18.92 -36.61 10.55
N GLU A 4 -19.93 -36.45 9.70
CA GLU A 4 -19.78 -36.19 8.26
C GLU A 4 -18.76 -35.07 8.01
N ILE A 5 -17.85 -35.35 7.07
CA ILE A 5 -16.87 -34.39 6.57
C ILE A 5 -17.67 -33.23 5.96
N ALA A 6 -17.62 -32.07 6.62
CA ALA A 6 -18.09 -30.82 6.04
C ALA A 6 -17.44 -30.67 4.67
N GLY A 7 -18.25 -30.52 3.62
CA GLY A 7 -17.78 -30.37 2.25
C GLY A 7 -16.70 -29.29 2.15
N ASP A 8 -15.81 -29.45 1.17
CA ASP A 8 -14.70 -28.52 0.93
C ASP A 8 -15.22 -27.07 0.95
N PRO A 9 -14.67 -26.18 1.81
CA PRO A 9 -15.22 -24.84 1.96
C PRO A 9 -15.16 -24.10 0.63
N ASP A 10 -16.27 -23.46 0.24
CA ASP A 10 -16.32 -22.65 -0.97
C ASP A 10 -15.20 -21.61 -0.95
N THR A 11 -14.44 -21.50 -2.03
CA THR A 11 -13.35 -20.53 -2.18
C THR A 11 -13.63 -19.52 -3.28
N VAL A 12 -12.98 -18.36 -3.18
CA VAL A 12 -12.95 -17.35 -4.23
C VAL A 12 -11.51 -17.10 -4.62
N ARG A 13 -11.22 -17.30 -5.91
CA ARG A 13 -9.90 -17.03 -6.48
C ARG A 13 -9.89 -15.69 -7.21
N GLU A 14 -8.86 -14.90 -6.95
CA GLU A 14 -8.59 -13.65 -7.66
C GLU A 14 -7.09 -13.51 -7.89
N GLY A 15 -6.69 -13.40 -9.17
CA GLY A 15 -5.28 -13.43 -9.54
C GLY A 15 -4.62 -14.74 -9.06
N ARG A 16 -3.51 -14.61 -8.32
CA ARG A 16 -2.82 -15.76 -7.72
C ARG A 16 -3.33 -16.13 -6.33
N ALA A 17 -4.17 -15.30 -5.72
CA ALA A 17 -4.68 -15.52 -4.39
C ALA A 17 -6.01 -16.29 -4.41
N GLU A 18 -6.23 -17.10 -3.38
CA GLU A 18 -7.50 -17.79 -3.14
C GLU A 18 -7.90 -17.63 -1.68
N ILE A 19 -9.14 -17.22 -1.42
CA ILE A 19 -9.65 -16.99 -0.06
C ILE A 19 -10.89 -17.81 0.19
N PHE A 20 -11.18 -18.13 1.45
CA PHE A 20 -12.43 -18.79 1.82
C PHE A 20 -13.61 -17.83 1.63
N ALA A 21 -14.68 -18.29 0.97
CA ALA A 21 -15.90 -17.54 0.80
C ALA A 21 -16.65 -17.45 2.13
N ASP A 22 -17.00 -16.24 2.55
CA ASP A 22 -17.81 -16.05 3.74
C ASP A 22 -19.30 -15.91 3.38
N LYS A 23 -20.04 -17.02 3.51
CA LYS A 23 -21.49 -17.04 3.26
C LYS A 23 -22.29 -16.18 4.23
N SER A 24 -21.72 -15.86 5.40
CA SER A 24 -22.39 -15.04 6.40
C SER A 24 -22.21 -13.53 6.18
N ASN A 25 -21.37 -13.13 5.20
CA ASN A 25 -20.96 -11.74 4.96
C ASN A 25 -20.41 -11.03 6.22
N SER A 26 -19.83 -11.79 7.16
CA SER A 26 -19.17 -11.27 8.36
C SER A 26 -17.83 -10.58 8.04
N VAL A 27 -17.19 -10.98 6.94
CA VAL A 27 -15.97 -10.38 6.41
C VAL A 27 -16.25 -9.87 5.01
N PHE A 28 -15.93 -8.59 4.77
CA PHE A 28 -16.24 -7.98 3.51
C PHE A 28 -15.41 -8.57 2.35
N PHE A 29 -16.10 -8.79 1.23
CA PHE A 29 -15.49 -9.02 -0.07
C PHE A 29 -16.39 -8.44 -1.17
N ASN A 30 -15.78 -7.78 -2.17
CA ASN A 30 -16.50 -7.24 -3.32
C ASN A 30 -15.78 -7.58 -4.64
N LYS A 31 -16.48 -8.30 -5.52
CA LYS A 31 -16.02 -8.68 -6.86
C LYS A 31 -15.83 -7.47 -7.79
N ALA A 32 -16.54 -6.37 -7.57
CA ALA A 32 -16.37 -5.17 -8.39
C ALA A 32 -15.05 -4.42 -8.11
N GLN A 33 -14.31 -4.81 -7.07
CA GLN A 33 -13.02 -4.22 -6.70
C GLN A 33 -11.80 -4.97 -7.27
N VAL A 34 -12.00 -5.94 -8.19
CA VAL A 34 -10.88 -6.66 -8.84
C VAL A 34 -9.95 -5.69 -9.57
N ASN A 35 -10.52 -4.80 -10.39
CA ASN A 35 -9.75 -3.79 -11.13
C ASN A 35 -8.98 -2.82 -10.20
N ASN A 36 -9.53 -2.54 -9.01
CA ASN A 36 -8.86 -1.70 -8.00
C ASN A 36 -7.58 -2.40 -7.50
N ARG A 37 -7.70 -3.68 -7.15
CA ARG A 37 -6.58 -4.50 -6.68
C ARG A 37 -5.53 -4.74 -7.77
N ASP A 38 -5.96 -5.01 -9.01
CA ASP A 38 -5.08 -5.15 -10.17
C ASP A 38 -4.28 -3.88 -10.45
N LEU A 39 -4.92 -2.71 -10.38
CA LEU A 39 -4.22 -1.44 -10.55
C LEU A 39 -3.16 -1.22 -9.46
N SER A 40 -3.44 -1.69 -8.25
CA SER A 40 -2.50 -1.59 -7.13
C SER A 40 -1.28 -2.48 -7.34
N ILE A 41 -1.48 -3.70 -7.83
CA ILE A 41 -0.37 -4.59 -8.25
C ILE A 41 0.48 -3.93 -9.33
N ALA A 42 -0.14 -3.32 -10.34
CA ALA A 42 0.60 -2.66 -11.41
C ALA A 42 1.45 -1.50 -10.89
N VAL A 43 0.89 -0.64 -10.04
CA VAL A 43 1.61 0.48 -9.42
C VAL A 43 2.71 0.00 -8.47
N LEU A 44 2.47 -1.04 -7.68
CA LEU A 44 3.49 -1.62 -6.79
C LEU A 44 4.67 -2.19 -7.57
N ARG A 45 4.43 -2.91 -8.67
CA ARG A 45 5.51 -3.39 -9.55
C ARG A 45 6.33 -2.24 -10.13
N TRP A 46 5.65 -1.19 -10.60
CA TRP A 46 6.33 0.02 -11.07
C TRP A 46 7.14 0.69 -9.95
N PHE A 47 6.59 0.80 -8.74
CA PHE A 47 7.26 1.41 -7.60
C PHE A 47 8.53 0.67 -7.20
N VAL A 48 8.48 -0.67 -7.14
CA VAL A 48 9.66 -1.51 -6.85
C VAL A 48 10.77 -1.28 -7.89
N LEU A 49 10.41 -1.30 -9.18
CA LEU A 49 11.36 -1.02 -10.26
C LEU A 49 11.93 0.40 -10.14
N LYS A 50 11.08 1.38 -9.84
CA LYS A 50 11.48 2.78 -9.73
C LYS A 50 12.46 3.01 -8.58
N ARG A 51 12.23 2.38 -7.43
CA ARG A 51 13.15 2.44 -6.29
C ARG A 51 14.50 1.81 -6.60
N GLN A 52 14.52 0.73 -7.39
CA GLN A 52 15.78 0.13 -7.85
C GLN A 52 16.55 1.08 -8.77
N GLU A 53 15.88 1.71 -9.73
CA GLU A 53 16.50 2.70 -10.63
C GLU A 53 17.11 3.89 -9.86
N GLU A 54 16.37 4.42 -8.88
CA GLU A 54 16.82 5.53 -8.04
C GLU A 54 18.04 5.15 -7.21
N HIS A 55 18.02 3.96 -6.61
CA HIS A 55 19.16 3.42 -5.86
C HIS A 55 20.40 3.24 -6.74
N ASP A 56 20.23 2.65 -7.91
CA ASP A 56 21.34 2.42 -8.86
C ASP A 56 21.93 3.75 -9.36
N ALA A 57 21.09 4.77 -9.60
CA ALA A 57 21.52 6.10 -9.98
C ALA A 57 22.32 6.78 -8.85
N GLN A 58 21.87 6.65 -7.60
CA GLN A 58 22.60 7.18 -6.43
C GLN A 58 23.96 6.49 -6.26
N LEU A 59 24.03 5.16 -6.41
CA LEU A 59 25.31 4.43 -6.34
C LEU A 59 26.28 4.85 -7.45
N LYS A 60 25.80 5.08 -8.67
CA LYS A 60 26.61 5.59 -9.78
C LYS A 60 27.14 7.00 -9.51
N GLY A 61 26.29 7.89 -8.98
CA GLY A 61 26.70 9.24 -8.58
C GLY A 61 27.80 9.22 -7.53
N ARG A 62 27.61 8.44 -6.44
CA ARG A 62 28.61 8.29 -5.37
C ARG A 62 29.96 7.75 -5.86
N ARG A 63 29.96 6.86 -6.87
CA ARG A 63 31.21 6.36 -7.48
C ARG A 63 31.91 7.39 -8.35
N ALA A 64 31.17 8.28 -9.01
CA ALA A 64 31.74 9.34 -9.83
C ALA A 64 32.40 10.45 -8.99
N ASP A 65 31.97 10.62 -7.73
CA ASP A 65 32.52 11.61 -6.80
C ASP A 65 33.83 11.18 -6.12
N ILE A 66 34.29 9.93 -6.32
CA ILE A 66 35.56 9.42 -5.77
C ILE A 66 36.72 9.84 -6.70
N PRO A 67 37.72 10.61 -6.21
CA PRO A 67 38.85 11.04 -7.02
C PRO A 67 39.67 9.86 -7.58
N PRO A 68 40.23 9.98 -8.81
CA PRO A 68 40.99 8.89 -9.44
C PRO A 68 42.21 8.41 -8.65
N GLU A 69 42.76 9.24 -7.76
CA GLU A 69 43.95 8.93 -6.96
C GLU A 69 43.70 7.91 -5.82
N GLN A 70 42.45 7.51 -5.57
CA GLN A 70 42.09 6.42 -4.65
C GLN A 70 41.76 5.10 -5.36
N HIS A 71 41.93 5.01 -6.69
CA HIS A 71 42.00 3.71 -7.36
C HIS A 71 43.32 3.06 -6.94
N ALA A 72 43.24 2.16 -5.96
CA ALA A 72 44.36 1.47 -5.36
C ALA A 72 45.11 0.60 -6.39
N ASP A 73 45.99 1.22 -7.17
CA ASP A 73 47.10 0.53 -7.82
C ASP A 73 48.16 0.23 -6.76
N GLY A 74 48.02 -0.91 -6.07
CA GLY A 74 49.13 -1.57 -5.37
C GLY A 74 49.03 -1.76 -3.86
N LEU A 75 47.94 -2.32 -3.32
CA LEU A 75 47.89 -2.80 -1.92
C LEU A 75 47.50 -4.28 -1.82
N ASP A 76 48.24 -4.98 -0.95
CA ASP A 76 48.23 -6.43 -0.72
C ASP A 76 46.82 -7.02 -0.44
N PRO A 77 46.50 -8.25 -0.91
CA PRO A 77 45.16 -8.84 -0.83
C PRO A 77 44.70 -9.24 0.58
N ALA A 78 45.54 -9.07 1.60
CA ALA A 78 45.31 -9.65 2.94
C ALA A 78 44.60 -8.72 3.93
N THR A 79 44.50 -7.42 3.64
CA THR A 79 43.98 -6.40 4.59
C THR A 79 42.66 -5.74 4.19
N THR A 80 42.15 -5.99 2.99
CA THR A 80 40.96 -5.29 2.42
C THR A 80 39.62 -6.01 2.63
N GLY A 81 39.62 -7.22 3.19
CA GLY A 81 38.38 -8.03 3.34
C GLY A 81 37.32 -7.45 4.30
N SER A 82 37.69 -6.51 5.17
CA SER A 82 36.84 -5.95 6.22
C SER A 82 36.06 -4.69 5.81
N GLU A 83 36.68 -3.78 5.06
CA GLU A 83 36.04 -2.52 4.68
C GLU A 83 35.11 -2.68 3.46
N ASP A 84 35.48 -3.54 2.50
CA ASP A 84 34.68 -3.82 1.31
C ASP A 84 33.38 -4.61 1.66
N THR A 85 33.38 -5.39 2.75
CA THR A 85 32.18 -6.09 3.23
C THR A 85 31.23 -5.18 4.03
N ALA A 86 31.75 -4.18 4.75
CA ALA A 86 30.94 -3.19 5.46
C ALA A 86 30.24 -2.22 4.49
N LEU A 87 30.95 -1.70 3.50
CA LEU A 87 30.40 -0.85 2.42
C LEU A 87 29.37 -1.60 1.57
N ARG A 88 29.56 -2.91 1.33
CA ARG A 88 28.60 -3.74 0.60
C ARG A 88 27.31 -4.01 1.39
N LYS A 89 27.37 -4.12 2.73
CA LYS A 89 26.17 -4.31 3.57
C LYS A 89 25.27 -3.07 3.65
N GLU A 90 25.83 -1.87 3.52
CA GLU A 90 25.07 -0.62 3.36
C GLU A 90 24.58 -0.37 1.92
N SER A 91 25.01 -1.19 0.95
CA SER A 91 24.73 -0.99 -0.48
C SER A 91 23.51 -1.71 -1.04
N SER A 92 22.87 -2.62 -0.29
CA SER A 92 21.69 -3.33 -0.78
C SER A 92 20.42 -2.53 -0.48
N LEU A 93 19.67 -2.18 -1.52
CA LEU A 93 18.35 -1.55 -1.39
C LEU A 93 17.44 -2.43 -0.52
N LYS A 94 16.90 -1.85 0.56
CA LYS A 94 15.95 -2.55 1.42
C LYS A 94 14.67 -2.82 0.64
N ALA A 95 14.18 -4.06 0.71
CA ALA A 95 12.93 -4.44 0.11
C ALA A 95 11.76 -3.62 0.71
N PRO A 96 10.83 -3.09 -0.11
CA PRO A 96 9.75 -2.24 0.38
C PRO A 96 8.86 -2.93 1.42
N LYS A 97 8.50 -2.16 2.45
CA LYS A 97 7.49 -2.55 3.44
C LYS A 97 6.14 -1.91 3.10
N VAL A 98 5.09 -2.72 3.01
CA VAL A 98 3.74 -2.31 2.59
C VAL A 98 2.75 -2.42 3.75
N LEU A 99 1.88 -1.43 3.90
CA LEU A 99 0.73 -1.47 4.81
C LEU A 99 -0.56 -1.51 3.99
N GLU A 100 -1.36 -2.56 4.17
CA GLU A 100 -2.79 -2.55 3.86
C GLU A 100 -3.55 -2.20 5.14
N ALA A 101 -4.04 -0.96 5.22
CA ALA A 101 -4.56 -0.42 6.48
C ALA A 101 -5.97 -0.94 6.87
N LEU A 102 -6.73 -1.48 5.90
CA LEU A 102 -8.09 -1.99 6.06
C LEU A 102 -8.26 -3.31 5.29
N ALA A 103 -7.70 -4.39 5.83
CA ALA A 103 -7.43 -5.62 5.11
C ALA A 103 -8.63 -6.56 4.94
N ALA A 104 -9.64 -6.50 5.82
CA ALA A 104 -10.75 -7.44 5.86
C ALA A 104 -10.27 -8.91 5.77
N SER A 105 -10.53 -9.58 4.65
CA SER A 105 -10.10 -10.97 4.40
C SER A 105 -8.60 -11.15 4.12
N GLY A 106 -7.83 -10.06 3.97
CA GLY A 106 -6.41 -10.08 3.62
C GLY A 106 -6.12 -10.32 2.15
N LEU A 107 -7.15 -10.40 1.29
CA LEU A 107 -7.00 -10.76 -0.12
C LEU A 107 -5.97 -9.88 -0.84
N ARG A 108 -6.03 -8.57 -0.65
CA ARG A 108 -5.15 -7.62 -1.32
C ARG A 108 -3.70 -7.77 -0.82
N ALA A 109 -3.46 -7.87 0.48
CA ALA A 109 -2.13 -8.14 1.04
C ALA A 109 -1.54 -9.47 0.54
N ILE A 110 -2.35 -10.53 0.47
CA ILE A 110 -1.93 -11.82 -0.08
C ILE A 110 -1.54 -11.66 -1.56
N ARG A 111 -2.37 -10.99 -2.36
CA ARG A 111 -2.03 -10.70 -3.76
C ARG A 111 -0.74 -9.90 -3.87
N TYR A 112 -0.49 -8.92 -3.01
CA TYR A 112 0.76 -8.15 -2.99
C TYR A 112 1.96 -9.07 -2.78
N ALA A 113 1.89 -9.98 -1.80
CA ALA A 113 2.95 -10.92 -1.51
C ALA A 113 3.21 -11.94 -2.64
N LEU A 114 2.16 -12.39 -3.33
CA LEU A 114 2.23 -13.43 -4.37
C LEU A 114 2.52 -12.90 -5.78
N GLU A 115 2.14 -11.65 -6.07
CA GLU A 115 2.13 -11.12 -7.43
C GLU A 115 3.12 -9.96 -7.64
N VAL A 116 3.71 -9.41 -6.57
CA VAL A 116 4.75 -8.37 -6.67
C VAL A 116 6.07 -8.90 -6.12
N ASP A 117 7.00 -9.17 -7.04
CA ASP A 117 8.37 -9.52 -6.69
C ASP A 117 9.09 -8.32 -6.07
N GLY A 118 10.01 -8.58 -5.14
CA GLY A 118 10.80 -7.54 -4.47
C GLY A 118 10.15 -6.89 -3.24
N ILE A 119 8.85 -7.11 -2.97
CA ILE A 119 8.26 -6.73 -1.68
C ILE A 119 8.86 -7.57 -0.56
N GLY A 120 9.26 -6.91 0.53
CA GLY A 120 9.82 -7.54 1.72
C GLY A 120 8.73 -8.06 2.66
N GLU A 121 7.87 -7.16 3.14
CA GLU A 121 6.82 -7.45 4.12
C GLU A 121 5.54 -6.68 3.79
N VAL A 122 4.39 -7.31 4.04
CA VAL A 122 3.06 -6.71 3.90
C VAL A 122 2.32 -6.84 5.23
N ILE A 123 2.05 -5.72 5.89
CA ILE A 123 1.22 -5.68 7.09
C ILE A 123 -0.24 -5.59 6.65
N ALA A 124 -1.05 -6.58 7.04
CA ALA A 124 -2.48 -6.63 6.79
C ALA A 124 -3.23 -6.25 8.07
N LEU A 125 -3.80 -5.04 8.11
CA LEU A 125 -4.38 -4.48 9.32
C LEU A 125 -5.91 -4.44 9.26
N ASP A 126 -6.57 -4.84 10.34
CA ASP A 126 -8.01 -4.66 10.51
C ASP A 126 -8.33 -4.48 12.00
N ASN A 127 -9.46 -3.85 12.34
CA ASN A 127 -9.89 -3.65 13.73
C ASN A 127 -10.93 -4.68 14.19
N ASN A 128 -11.37 -5.56 13.29
CA ASN A 128 -12.31 -6.63 13.58
C ASN A 128 -11.58 -7.97 13.74
N GLU A 129 -11.76 -8.59 14.91
CA GLU A 129 -11.17 -9.89 15.23
C GLU A 129 -11.59 -10.99 14.23
N VAL A 130 -12.86 -11.01 13.80
CA VAL A 130 -13.37 -11.97 12.81
C VAL A 130 -12.67 -11.80 11.45
N ALA A 131 -12.41 -10.56 11.05
CA ALA A 131 -11.68 -10.26 9.83
C ALA A 131 -10.23 -10.74 9.93
N ILE A 132 -9.55 -10.49 11.05
CA ILE A 132 -8.17 -10.95 11.26
C ILE A 132 -8.06 -12.47 11.32
N GLU A 133 -9.00 -13.18 11.94
CA GLU A 133 -9.01 -14.64 11.92
C GLU A 133 -9.29 -15.20 10.51
N SER A 134 -10.11 -14.52 9.70
CA SER A 134 -10.25 -14.84 8.28
C SER A 134 -8.96 -14.60 7.49
N CYS A 135 -8.32 -13.44 7.71
CA CYS A 135 -7.04 -13.07 7.11
C CYS A 135 -5.95 -14.10 7.40
N LYS A 136 -5.77 -14.50 8.66
CA LYS A 136 -4.81 -15.54 9.07
C LYS A 136 -5.03 -16.87 8.33
N ARG A 137 -6.29 -17.33 8.27
CA ARG A 137 -6.65 -18.57 7.56
C ARG A 137 -6.34 -18.47 6.07
N ASN A 138 -6.67 -17.34 5.44
CA ASN A 138 -6.39 -17.10 4.03
C ASN A 138 -4.89 -17.02 3.75
N ILE A 139 -4.09 -16.37 4.60
CA ILE A 139 -2.63 -16.31 4.46
C ILE A 139 -2.05 -17.73 4.45
N TYR A 140 -2.47 -18.57 5.41
CA TYR A 140 -2.04 -19.96 5.49
C TYR A 140 -2.45 -20.78 4.26
N HIS A 141 -3.70 -20.60 3.79
CA HIS A 141 -4.24 -21.28 2.59
C HIS A 141 -3.43 -20.97 1.32
N ASN A 142 -2.87 -19.77 1.21
CA ASN A 142 -2.04 -19.35 0.08
C ASN A 142 -0.56 -19.79 0.18
N GLY A 143 -0.24 -20.62 1.16
CA GLY A 143 1.05 -21.31 1.27
C GLY A 143 2.19 -20.46 1.82
N ILE A 144 3.39 -21.01 1.69
CA ILE A 144 4.60 -20.53 2.38
C ILE A 144 4.95 -19.09 1.98
N LEU A 145 4.81 -18.75 0.69
CA LEU A 145 5.19 -17.43 0.19
C LEU A 145 4.31 -16.31 0.79
N ALA A 146 3.00 -16.54 0.90
CA ALA A 146 2.10 -15.59 1.57
C ALA A 146 2.42 -15.54 3.07
N SER A 147 2.58 -16.71 3.70
CA SER A 147 2.86 -16.84 5.14
C SER A 147 4.21 -16.22 5.56
N SER A 148 5.19 -16.15 4.67
CA SER A 148 6.50 -15.56 4.96
C SER A 148 6.56 -14.05 4.78
N LYS A 149 5.56 -13.44 4.13
CA LYS A 149 5.56 -12.01 3.77
C LYS A 149 4.42 -11.23 4.41
N VAL A 150 3.26 -11.85 4.60
CA VAL A 150 2.06 -11.17 5.10
C VAL A 150 1.94 -11.37 6.61
N VAL A 151 1.88 -10.26 7.36
CA VAL A 151 1.71 -10.28 8.81
C VAL A 151 0.38 -9.61 9.18
N PRO A 152 -0.60 -10.37 9.71
CA PRO A 152 -1.88 -9.80 10.10
C PRO A 152 -1.82 -9.15 11.49
N HIS A 153 -2.42 -7.97 11.64
CA HIS A 153 -2.48 -7.23 12.91
C HIS A 153 -3.92 -6.80 13.25
N LEU A 154 -4.34 -6.99 14.50
CA LEU A 154 -5.59 -6.47 15.02
C LEU A 154 -5.37 -5.10 15.67
N ALA A 155 -5.66 -4.01 14.97
CA ALA A 155 -5.60 -2.65 15.54
C ALA A 155 -6.43 -1.63 14.74
N ASP A 156 -6.72 -0.47 15.36
CA ASP A 156 -7.26 0.69 14.63
C ASP A 156 -6.19 1.26 13.69
N ALA A 157 -6.56 1.43 12.42
CA ALA A 157 -5.67 1.92 11.37
C ALA A 157 -5.02 3.27 11.67
N ARG A 158 -5.75 4.22 12.26
CA ARG A 158 -5.22 5.55 12.55
C ARG A 158 -4.18 5.48 13.66
N ILE A 159 -4.50 4.75 14.73
CA ILE A 159 -3.57 4.58 15.86
C ILE A 159 -2.32 3.83 15.41
N TYR A 160 -2.48 2.72 14.68
CA TYR A 160 -1.35 1.95 14.17
C TYR A 160 -0.45 2.82 13.28
N MET A 161 -1.02 3.56 12.32
CA MET A 161 -0.23 4.44 11.47
C MET A 161 0.48 5.56 12.25
N LEU A 162 -0.15 6.14 13.28
CA LEU A 162 0.47 7.17 14.12
C LEU A 162 1.65 6.66 14.96
N THR A 163 1.63 5.39 15.39
CA THR A 163 2.72 4.80 16.18
C THR A 163 3.86 4.23 15.33
N HIS A 164 3.72 4.21 14.00
CA HIS A 164 4.74 3.72 13.05
C HIS A 164 5.09 4.83 12.03
N PRO A 165 5.60 6.00 12.48
CA PRO A 165 5.92 7.11 11.60
C PRO A 165 7.08 6.77 10.67
N LYS A 166 6.94 7.11 9.38
CA LYS A 166 7.93 6.86 8.31
C LYS A 166 8.42 5.42 8.20
N GLU A 167 7.61 4.45 8.60
CA GLU A 167 8.01 3.04 8.61
C GLU A 167 7.73 2.32 7.29
N PHE A 168 6.70 2.75 6.56
CA PHE A 168 6.17 2.03 5.41
C PHE A 168 6.53 2.74 4.10
N ASP A 169 7.17 2.02 3.19
CA ASP A 169 7.42 2.53 1.83
C ASP A 169 6.14 2.67 1.03
N VAL A 170 5.12 1.88 1.36
CA VAL A 170 3.80 1.93 0.72
C VAL A 170 2.70 1.85 1.76
N VAL A 171 1.69 2.73 1.65
CA VAL A 171 0.46 2.68 2.45
C VAL A 171 -0.74 2.61 1.51
N ASP A 172 -1.62 1.62 1.69
CA ASP A 172 -2.87 1.47 0.95
C ASP A 172 -4.08 1.69 1.86
N LEU A 173 -4.87 2.72 1.54
CA LEU A 173 -6.13 3.05 2.18
C LEU A 173 -7.29 2.69 1.24
N ASP A 174 -8.07 1.68 1.59
CA ASP A 174 -9.26 1.28 0.84
C ASP A 174 -10.51 1.15 1.73
N PRO A 175 -10.98 2.25 2.35
CA PRO A 175 -12.11 2.19 3.28
C PRO A 175 -13.47 2.19 2.58
N TYR A 176 -14.51 1.79 3.32
CA TYR A 176 -15.88 2.13 2.95
C TYR A 176 -16.16 3.61 3.17
N GLY A 177 -16.66 4.25 2.12
CA GLY A 177 -16.90 5.67 2.06
C GLY A 177 -15.60 6.48 1.89
N SER A 178 -15.30 7.28 2.91
CA SER A 178 -14.29 8.33 2.83
C SER A 178 -12.95 7.91 3.46
N PRO A 179 -11.81 8.18 2.79
CA PRO A 179 -10.49 8.00 3.40
C PRO A 179 -10.06 9.17 4.29
N ALA A 180 -10.79 10.28 4.33
CA ALA A 180 -10.37 11.51 4.97
C ALA A 180 -9.91 11.33 6.43
N ALA A 181 -10.59 10.46 7.19
CA ALA A 181 -10.27 10.20 8.59
C ALA A 181 -8.91 9.50 8.82
N PHE A 182 -8.31 8.93 7.76
CA PHE A 182 -7.06 8.18 7.81
C PHE A 182 -5.88 8.96 7.23
N LEU A 183 -6.14 10.03 6.47
CA LEU A 183 -5.11 10.73 5.68
C LEU A 183 -4.00 11.34 6.55
N ASP A 184 -4.35 11.94 7.68
CA ASP A 184 -3.35 12.58 8.56
C ASP A 184 -2.34 11.55 9.11
N SER A 185 -2.84 10.40 9.56
CA SER A 185 -2.02 9.30 10.06
C SER A 185 -1.21 8.65 8.94
N ALA A 186 -1.82 8.43 7.76
CA ALA A 186 -1.17 7.81 6.62
C ALA A 186 0.00 8.64 6.09
N VAL A 187 -0.17 9.96 6.01
CA VAL A 187 0.89 10.90 5.62
C VAL A 187 2.06 10.88 6.60
N GLN A 188 1.85 10.64 7.89
CA GLN A 188 2.93 10.52 8.86
C GLN A 188 3.60 9.14 8.81
N CYS A 189 2.83 8.10 8.50
CA CYS A 189 3.24 6.70 8.48
C CYS A 189 4.10 6.34 7.25
N VAL A 190 3.77 6.90 6.08
CA VAL A 190 4.52 6.63 4.84
C VAL A 190 5.93 7.24 4.91
N ALA A 191 6.94 6.48 4.50
CA ALA A 191 8.33 6.91 4.45
C ALA A 191 8.54 8.06 3.43
N ASP A 192 9.67 8.75 3.52
CA ASP A 192 10.04 9.75 2.52
C ASP A 192 10.30 9.08 1.17
N GLY A 193 9.75 9.64 0.09
CA GLY A 193 9.73 9.01 -1.24
C GLY A 193 8.87 7.74 -1.33
N GLY A 194 8.09 7.41 -0.30
CA GLY A 194 7.12 6.31 -0.33
C GLY A 194 5.88 6.69 -1.13
N ILE A 195 4.99 5.72 -1.34
CA ILE A 195 3.75 5.92 -2.10
C ILE A 195 2.51 5.70 -1.22
N LEU A 196 1.56 6.62 -1.28
CA LEU A 196 0.24 6.52 -0.67
C LEU A 196 -0.80 6.21 -1.75
N MET A 197 -1.43 5.05 -1.62
CA MET A 197 -2.51 4.58 -2.49
C MET A 197 -3.83 4.73 -1.74
N CYS A 198 -4.83 5.35 -2.34
CA CYS A 198 -6.02 5.76 -1.63
C CYS A 198 -7.27 5.62 -2.49
N SER A 199 -8.29 4.95 -1.96
CA SER A 199 -9.61 4.85 -2.59
C SER A 199 -10.64 5.68 -1.82
N ALA A 200 -11.61 6.24 -2.54
CA ALA A 200 -12.82 6.78 -1.97
C ALA A 200 -14.04 6.21 -2.70
N THR A 201 -14.97 5.64 -1.94
CA THR A 201 -16.20 5.02 -2.45
C THR A 201 -17.44 5.86 -2.15
N ASP A 202 -17.33 6.97 -1.41
CA ASP A 202 -18.43 7.92 -1.16
C ASP A 202 -18.64 8.91 -2.32
N MET A 203 -18.69 8.41 -3.55
CA MET A 203 -18.90 9.22 -4.76
C MET A 203 -20.20 10.02 -4.73
N ALA A 204 -21.21 9.59 -3.98
CA ALA A 204 -22.42 10.40 -3.76
C ALA A 204 -22.09 11.76 -3.10
N VAL A 205 -21.09 11.82 -2.22
CA VAL A 205 -20.62 13.07 -1.60
C VAL A 205 -19.74 13.84 -2.59
N LEU A 206 -18.69 13.19 -3.12
CA LEU A 206 -17.69 13.82 -3.97
C LEU A 206 -18.23 14.31 -5.33
N ALA A 207 -19.26 13.65 -5.87
CA ALA A 207 -19.92 14.01 -7.13
C ALA A 207 -21.07 15.02 -6.95
N GLY A 208 -21.19 15.62 -5.76
CA GLY A 208 -22.09 16.75 -5.51
C GLY A 208 -23.44 16.40 -4.86
N GLY A 209 -23.69 15.18 -4.42
CA GLY A 209 -24.95 14.82 -3.76
C GLY A 209 -25.18 15.61 -2.48
N ASN A 210 -24.15 15.76 -1.63
CA ASN A 210 -24.21 16.57 -0.42
C ASN A 210 -22.94 17.43 -0.27
N ALA A 211 -23.08 18.72 -0.53
CA ALA A 211 -21.97 19.66 -0.56
C ALA A 211 -21.40 19.95 0.85
N GLU A 212 -22.24 20.03 1.87
CA GLU A 212 -21.82 20.28 3.25
C GLU A 212 -21.02 19.11 3.81
N VAL A 213 -21.45 17.87 3.52
CA VAL A 213 -20.71 16.66 3.91
C VAL A 213 -19.37 16.59 3.17
N CYS A 214 -19.33 16.98 1.90
CA CYS A 214 -18.08 17.03 1.15
C CYS A 214 -17.12 18.08 1.75
N PHE A 215 -17.63 19.25 2.09
CA PHE A 215 -16.83 20.28 2.75
C PHE A 215 -16.30 19.81 4.12
N SER A 216 -17.14 19.18 4.93
CA SER A 216 -16.76 18.65 6.24
C SER A 216 -15.68 17.56 6.15
N LYS A 217 -15.79 16.63 5.20
CA LYS A 217 -14.82 15.53 5.03
C LYS A 217 -13.55 15.94 4.30
N TYR A 218 -13.68 16.71 3.22
CA TYR A 218 -12.61 16.95 2.25
C TYR A 218 -12.12 18.40 2.19
N GLY A 219 -12.74 19.31 2.95
CA GLY A 219 -12.41 20.74 2.92
C GLY A 219 -12.74 21.45 1.60
N SER A 220 -13.57 20.84 0.76
CA SER A 220 -13.87 21.33 -0.60
C SER A 220 -15.35 21.21 -0.94
N TYR A 221 -15.85 22.15 -1.76
CA TYR A 221 -17.20 22.10 -2.31
C TYR A 221 -17.21 21.34 -3.64
N PRO A 222 -18.08 20.32 -3.79
CA PRO A 222 -18.17 19.53 -5.00
C PRO A 222 -18.99 20.26 -6.08
N VAL A 223 -18.72 19.93 -7.34
CA VAL A 223 -19.47 20.49 -8.47
C VAL A 223 -20.42 19.45 -9.03
N ARG A 224 -21.68 19.87 -9.25
CA ARG A 224 -22.66 19.11 -10.03
C ARG A 224 -22.49 19.44 -11.51
N GLY A 225 -21.89 18.54 -12.26
CA GLY A 225 -21.66 18.74 -13.70
C GLY A 225 -21.23 17.46 -14.41
N LYS A 226 -21.05 17.53 -15.74
CA LYS A 226 -20.58 16.39 -16.54
C LYS A 226 -19.18 15.91 -16.13
N TYR A 227 -18.35 16.83 -15.64
CA TYR A 227 -16.98 16.59 -15.18
C TYR A 227 -16.89 16.27 -13.67
N ARG A 228 -18.01 15.95 -13.01
CA ARG A 228 -18.05 15.71 -11.55
C ARG A 228 -17.10 14.61 -11.08
N HIS A 229 -16.82 13.59 -11.90
CA HIS A 229 -15.89 12.51 -11.53
C HIS A 229 -14.44 12.98 -11.54
N GLU A 230 -14.05 13.83 -12.50
CA GLU A 230 -12.74 14.48 -12.50
C GLU A 230 -12.62 15.45 -11.30
N MET A 231 -13.69 16.20 -11.01
CA MET A 231 -13.72 17.08 -9.85
C MET A 231 -13.57 16.30 -8.54
N ALA A 232 -14.20 15.11 -8.42
CA ALA A 232 -14.03 14.23 -7.27
C ALA A 232 -12.56 13.83 -7.06
N LEU A 233 -11.83 13.49 -8.14
CA LEU A 233 -10.39 13.20 -8.07
C LEU A 233 -9.60 14.41 -7.58
N ARG A 234 -9.87 15.60 -8.12
CA ARG A 234 -9.21 16.85 -7.72
C ARG A 234 -9.48 17.21 -6.26
N ILE A 235 -10.70 16.98 -5.78
CA ILE A 235 -11.07 17.17 -4.38
C ILE A 235 -10.30 16.23 -3.46
N LEU A 236 -10.21 14.95 -3.82
CA LEU A 236 -9.44 13.98 -3.02
C LEU A 236 -7.95 14.34 -3.00
N LEU A 237 -7.36 14.71 -4.14
CA LEU A 237 -5.97 15.15 -4.22
C LEU A 237 -5.72 16.42 -3.39
N ALA A 238 -6.59 17.42 -3.47
CA ALA A 238 -6.48 18.63 -2.65
C ALA A 238 -6.60 18.32 -1.15
N CYS A 239 -7.49 17.38 -0.79
CA CYS A 239 -7.61 16.92 0.59
C CYS A 239 -6.30 16.24 1.04
N MET A 240 -5.72 15.34 0.25
CA MET A 240 -4.43 14.69 0.57
C MET A 240 -3.30 15.70 0.72
N GLU A 241 -3.19 16.66 -0.21
CA GLU A 241 -2.17 17.72 -0.16
C GLU A 241 -2.32 18.58 1.10
N SER A 242 -3.56 18.93 1.47
CA SER A 242 -3.81 19.71 2.68
C SER A 242 -3.40 18.98 3.98
N HIS A 243 -3.34 17.65 3.96
CA HIS A 243 -2.78 16.86 5.06
C HIS A 243 -1.25 16.79 4.97
N ALA A 244 -0.68 16.59 3.78
CA ALA A 244 0.76 16.55 3.55
C ALA A 244 1.48 17.84 3.99
N ILE A 245 0.95 19.01 3.62
CA ILE A 245 1.57 20.30 3.91
C ILE A 245 1.69 20.57 5.42
N ARG A 246 0.76 20.07 6.24
CA ARG A 246 0.82 20.21 7.73
C ARG A 246 2.08 19.57 8.30
N HIS A 247 2.60 18.54 7.63
CA HIS A 247 3.78 17.78 8.01
C HIS A 247 5.03 18.18 7.21
N LYS A 248 5.01 19.34 6.53
CA LYS A 248 6.09 19.84 5.64
C LYS A 248 6.40 18.87 4.48
N ARG A 249 5.38 18.18 3.99
CA ARG A 249 5.44 17.30 2.82
C ARG A 249 4.59 17.88 1.70
N TYR A 250 4.79 17.38 0.50
CA TYR A 250 3.94 17.62 -0.66
C TYR A 250 3.66 16.27 -1.31
N ILE A 251 2.60 16.20 -2.11
CA ILE A 251 2.27 15.00 -2.89
C ILE A 251 2.60 15.20 -4.36
N VAL A 252 3.00 14.12 -5.03
CA VAL A 252 3.11 14.08 -6.49
C VAL A 252 2.13 13.03 -7.02
N PRO A 253 1.06 13.45 -7.73
CA PRO A 253 0.13 12.49 -8.32
C PRO A 253 0.82 11.61 -9.37
N VAL A 254 0.77 10.29 -9.17
CA VAL A 254 1.29 9.28 -10.11
C VAL A 254 0.18 8.87 -11.08
N ILE A 255 -0.97 8.47 -10.53
CA ILE A 255 -2.16 8.14 -11.30
C ILE A 255 -3.42 8.44 -10.48
N SER A 256 -4.46 8.91 -11.15
CA SER A 256 -5.78 9.20 -10.56
C SER A 256 -6.88 8.74 -11.52
N VAL A 257 -7.79 7.89 -11.04
CA VAL A 257 -8.80 7.24 -11.87
C VAL A 257 -10.15 7.16 -11.18
N HIS A 258 -11.20 7.32 -11.97
CA HIS A 258 -12.57 7.00 -11.60
C HIS A 258 -12.95 5.68 -12.25
N MET A 259 -13.44 4.72 -11.47
CA MET A 259 -13.90 3.42 -11.94
C MET A 259 -15.22 3.06 -11.26
N ASP A 260 -16.27 2.93 -12.05
CA ASP A 260 -17.64 2.59 -11.62
C ASP A 260 -18.16 3.47 -10.48
N PHE A 261 -18.06 2.99 -9.23
CA PHE A 261 -18.61 3.62 -8.03
C PHE A 261 -17.54 4.21 -7.10
N TYR A 262 -16.26 4.17 -7.48
CA TYR A 262 -15.15 4.67 -6.66
C TYR A 262 -14.16 5.48 -7.47
N ILE A 263 -13.36 6.25 -6.76
CA ILE A 263 -12.13 6.86 -7.28
C ILE A 263 -10.94 6.25 -6.56
N ARG A 264 -9.80 6.18 -7.27
CA ARG A 264 -8.52 5.74 -6.72
C ARG A 264 -7.41 6.68 -7.16
N VAL A 265 -6.57 7.06 -6.22
CA VAL A 265 -5.43 7.96 -6.44
C VAL A 265 -4.18 7.35 -5.83
N PHE A 266 -3.05 7.58 -6.48
CA PHE A 266 -1.74 7.11 -6.05
C PHE A 266 -0.81 8.30 -6.09
N VAL A 267 -0.17 8.60 -4.98
CA VAL A 267 0.69 9.78 -4.83
C VAL A 267 2.00 9.41 -4.15
N SER A 268 3.10 10.00 -4.59
CA SER A 268 4.40 9.95 -3.91
C SER A 268 4.62 11.15 -3.01
#